data_AF-A0A957QPD3-F1
#
_entry.id   AF-A0A957QPD3-F1
#
_cell.length_a   1.000
_cell.length_b   1.000
_cell.length_c   1.000
_cell.angle_alpha   90.00
_cell.angle_beta   90.00
_cell.angle_gamma   90.00
#
_symmetry.space_group_name_H-M   'P 1'
#
loop_
_entity.id
_entity.type
_entity.pdbx_description
1 polymer ?
#
loop_
_entity_poly.entity_id
_entity_poly.type
_entity_poly.pdbx_seq_one_letter_code
_entity_poly.pdbx_strand_id
1 'polypeptide(L)'
;MFEIPPVDPQLLAGMLLIFCLRIVDVSLGTVRLIMVTRGIRKWAVLIGFFEVTIWVVAISQVMSNLNNVWNVLAYSGGFASGTFVGMYLESRQRECTRYFAE
;
A
#
# COMPACT_ATOMS: atom_id res chain seq x y z
N MET A 1 24.58 -1.11 14.65
CA MET A 1 23.88 -1.04 15.95
C MET A 1 22.62 -0.25 15.70
N PHE A 2 21.44 -0.85 15.79
CA PHE A 2 20.17 -0.13 15.59
C PHE A 2 20.00 0.88 16.73
N GLU A 3 20.12 2.17 16.44
CA GLU A 3 19.80 3.22 17.40
C GLU A 3 18.27 3.34 17.46
N ILE A 4 17.72 3.30 18.67
CA ILE A 4 16.32 3.61 18.89
C ILE A 4 16.31 5.12 19.21
N PRO A 5 16.13 6.01 18.22
CA PRO A 5 15.97 7.42 18.55
C PRO A 5 14.71 7.61 19.40
N PRO A 6 14.67 8.64 20.25
CA PRO A 6 13.43 9.07 20.88
C PRO A 6 12.35 9.35 19.81
N VAL A 7 11.09 9.05 20.14
CA VAL A 7 9.95 9.21 19.23
C VAL A 7 9.58 10.69 19.15
N ASP A 8 10.22 11.41 18.24
CA ASP A 8 9.93 12.82 18.01
C ASP A 8 8.59 12.97 17.26
N PRO A 9 7.79 14.05 17.50
CA PRO A 9 6.53 14.27 16.80
C PRO A 9 6.64 14.30 15.26
N GLN A 10 7.78 14.76 14.73
CA GLN A 10 8.08 14.75 13.30
C GLN A 10 8.30 13.34 12.72
N LEU A 11 8.88 12.43 13.50
CA LEU A 11 9.06 11.02 13.10
C LEU A 11 7.71 10.29 13.06
N LEU A 12 6.84 10.55 14.03
CA LEU A 12 5.49 10.01 14.09
C LEU A 12 4.66 10.42 12.86
N ALA A 13 4.77 11.68 12.43
CA ALA A 13 4.13 12.16 11.21
C ALA A 13 4.66 11.44 9.95
N GLY A 14 5.97 11.19 9.87
CA GLY A 14 6.58 10.41 8.78
C GLY A 14 6.09 8.96 8.74
N MET A 15 5.95 8.32 9.90
CA MET A 15 5.45 6.94 10.00
C MET A 15 3.98 6.82 9.59
N LEU A 16 3.13 7.73 10.05
CA LEU A 16 1.72 7.79 9.63
C LEU A 16 1.60 8.07 8.13
N LEU A 17 2.45 8.94 7.58
CA LEU A 17 2.47 9.24 6.15
C LEU A 17 2.86 8.00 5.33
N ILE A 18 3.93 7.29 5.72
CA ILE A 18 4.35 6.04 5.06
C ILE A 18 3.27 4.97 5.17
N PHE A 19 2.62 4.85 6.33
CA PHE A 19 1.54 3.91 6.58
C PHE A 19 0.32 4.20 5.68
N CYS A 20 -0.15 5.45 5.63
CA CYS A 20 -1.25 5.86 4.77
C CYS A 20 -0.91 5.68 3.29
N LEU A 21 0.31 6.08 2.87
CA LEU A 21 0.78 5.92 1.50
C LEU A 21 0.80 4.44 1.11
N ARG A 22 1.17 3.53 2.02
CA ARG A 22 1.14 2.09 1.79
C ARG A 22 -0.25 1.49 1.70
N ILE A 23 -1.19 1.95 2.51
CA ILE A 23 -2.59 1.52 2.39
C ILE A 23 -3.15 1.92 1.02
N VAL A 24 -2.87 3.14 0.57
CA VAL A 24 -3.31 3.63 -0.75
C VAL A 24 -2.65 2.82 -1.86
N ASP A 25 -1.35 2.55 -1.77
CA ASP A 25 -0.60 1.74 -2.74
C ASP A 25 -1.19 0.32 -2.91
N VAL A 26 -1.41 -0.40 -1.80
CA VAL A 26 -1.99 -1.75 -1.85
C VAL A 26 -3.45 -1.72 -2.33
N SER A 27 -4.21 -0.70 -1.96
CA SER A 27 -5.60 -0.53 -2.45
C SER A 27 -5.64 -0.25 -3.95
N LEU A 28 -4.75 0.60 -4.47
CA LEU A 28 -4.60 0.87 -5.89
C LEU A 28 -4.17 -0.39 -6.66
N GLY A 29 -3.28 -1.20 -6.10
CA GLY A 29 -2.90 -2.49 -6.66
C GLY A 29 -4.09 -3.45 -6.79
N THR A 30 -5.02 -3.42 -5.83
CA THR A 30 -6.26 -4.20 -5.86
C THR A 30 -7.20 -3.70 -6.97
N VAL A 31 -7.41 -2.38 -7.06
CA VAL A 31 -8.21 -1.76 -8.12
C VAL A 31 -7.63 -2.04 -9.51
N ARG A 32 -6.30 -1.97 -9.66
CA ARG A 32 -5.62 -2.34 -10.90
C ARG A 32 -5.89 -3.78 -11.27
N LEU A 33 -5.76 -4.72 -10.32
CA LEU A 33 -6.04 -6.14 -10.56
C LEU A 33 -7.47 -6.34 -11.07
N ILE A 34 -8.44 -5.65 -10.46
CA ILE A 34 -9.85 -5.65 -10.86
C ILE A 34 -10.04 -5.10 -12.27
N MET A 35 -9.37 -4.00 -12.63
CA MET A 35 -9.46 -3.44 -13.97
C MET A 35 -8.86 -4.38 -15.02
N VAL A 36 -7.78 -5.09 -14.67
CA VAL A 36 -7.18 -6.13 -15.52
C VAL A 36 -8.17 -7.28 -15.72
N THR A 37 -8.79 -7.80 -14.65
CA THR A 37 -9.75 -8.90 -14.75
C THR A 37 -11.03 -8.51 -15.48
N ARG A 38 -11.44 -7.23 -15.43
CA ARG A 38 -12.56 -6.67 -16.21
C ARG A 38 -12.21 -6.32 -17.67
N GLY A 39 -10.98 -6.55 -18.11
CA GLY A 39 -10.54 -6.27 -19.48
C GLY A 39 -10.28 -4.79 -19.80
N ILE A 40 -10.31 -3.90 -18.80
CA ILE A 40 -10.07 -2.45 -18.94
C ILE A 40 -8.55 -2.19 -18.92
N ARG A 41 -7.87 -2.56 -20.01
CA ARG A 41 -6.40 -2.59 -20.07
C ARG A 41 -5.74 -1.21 -20.03
N LYS A 42 -6.34 -0.19 -20.67
CA LYS A 42 -5.74 1.16 -20.78
C LYS A 42 -5.56 1.84 -19.42
N TRP A 43 -6.60 1.83 -18.59
CA TRP A 43 -6.56 2.44 -17.26
C TRP A 43 -5.72 1.63 -16.28
N ALA A 44 -5.73 0.29 -16.39
CA ALA A 44 -4.91 -0.57 -15.55
C ALA A 44 -3.39 -0.32 -15.73
N VAL A 45 -2.92 -0.12 -16.97
CA VAL A 45 -1.51 0.19 -17.24
C VAL A 45 -1.11 1.55 -16.68
N LEU A 46 -1.98 2.55 -16.84
CA LEU A 46 -1.72 3.92 -16.40
C LEU A 46 -1.65 4.00 -14.87
N ILE A 47 -2.59 3.37 -14.16
CA ILE A 47 -2.58 3.27 -12.70
C ILE A 47 -1.36 2.48 -12.21
N GLY A 48 -1.02 1.37 -12.86
CA GLY A 48 0.13 0.55 -12.46
C GLY A 48 1.47 1.27 -12.56
N PHE A 49 1.62 2.19 -13.53
CA PHE A 49 2.81 3.03 -13.65
C PHE A 49 2.95 4.01 -12.47
N PHE A 50 1.86 4.68 -12.09
CA PHE A 50 1.86 5.59 -10.93
C PHE A 50 2.07 4.85 -9.62
N GLU A 51 1.44 3.68 -9.46
CA GLU A 51 1.61 2.80 -8.29
C GLU A 51 3.09 2.43 -8.08
N VAL A 52 3.77 1.92 -9.12
CA VAL A 52 5.20 1.60 -9.02
C VAL A 52 6.05 2.82 -8.69
N THR A 53 5.72 3.99 -9.23
CA THR A 53 6.48 5.23 -8.94
C THR A 53 6.36 5.63 -7.47
N ILE A 54 5.15 5.54 -6.90
CA ILE A 54 4.90 5.81 -5.48
C ILE A 54 5.63 4.79 -4.60
N TRP A 55 5.56 3.51 -4.96
CA TRP A 55 6.23 2.42 -4.27
C TRP A 55 7.75 2.64 -4.19
N VAL A 56 8.38 3.00 -5.31
CA VAL A 56 9.83 3.25 -5.39
C VAL A 56 10.25 4.44 -4.53
N VAL A 57 9.47 5.53 -4.54
CA VAL A 57 9.75 6.71 -3.71
C VAL A 57 9.60 6.37 -2.22
N ALA A 58 8.54 5.63 -1.86
CA ALA A 58 8.29 5.21 -0.49
C ALA A 58 9.41 4.31 0.05
N ILE A 59 9.84 3.30 -0.71
CA ILE A 59 10.90 2.41 -0.26
C ILE A 59 12.27 3.10 -0.22
N SER A 60 12.52 4.06 -1.11
CA SER A 60 13.72 4.89 -1.08
C SER A 60 13.80 5.73 0.20
N GLN A 61 12.69 6.32 0.65
CA GLN A 61 12.64 7.03 1.93
C GLN A 61 12.90 6.12 3.14
N VAL A 62 12.36 4.90 3.12
CA VAL A 62 12.59 3.91 4.19
C VAL A 62 14.05 3.47 4.21
N MET A 63 14.63 3.17 3.04
CA MET A 63 16.04 2.79 2.89
C MET A 63 16.99 3.92 3.32
N SER A 64 16.63 5.18 3.07
CA SER A 64 17.44 6.32 3.52
C SER A 64 17.38 6.57 5.03
N ASN A 65 16.39 6.00 5.73
CA ASN A 65 16.17 6.15 7.18
C ASN A 65 16.21 4.80 7.91
N LEU A 66 17.07 3.87 7.46
CA LEU A 66 17.23 2.53 8.04
C LEU A 66 17.72 2.53 9.49
N ASN A 67 18.33 3.63 9.96
CA ASN A 67 18.77 3.76 11.34
C ASN A 67 17.60 3.72 12.34
N ASN A 68 16.36 3.94 11.88
CA ASN A 68 15.18 3.98 12.74
C ASN A 68 14.35 2.70 12.59
N VAL A 69 14.47 1.78 13.56
CA VAL A 69 13.67 0.52 13.64
C VAL A 69 12.17 0.79 13.44
N TRP A 70 11.69 1.93 13.93
CA TRP A 70 10.29 2.27 13.91
C TRP A 70 9.74 2.58 12.51
N ASN A 71 10.56 3.11 11.58
CA ASN A 71 10.15 3.27 10.18
C ASN A 71 9.97 1.91 9.49
N VAL A 72 10.82 0.95 9.82
CA VAL A 72 10.73 -0.43 9.30
C VAL A 72 9.46 -1.12 9.83
N LEU A 73 9.14 -0.94 11.11
CA LEU A 73 7.91 -1.45 11.71
C LEU A 73 6.65 -0.77 11.15
N ALA A 74 6.67 0.55 10.94
CA ALA A 74 5.56 1.27 10.33
C ALA A 74 5.33 0.81 8.88
N TYR A 75 6.40 0.57 8.13
CA TYR A 75 6.32 0.06 6.76
C TYR A 75 5.78 -1.38 6.70
N SER A 76 6.28 -2.28 7.55
CA SER A 76 5.79 -3.66 7.60
C SER A 76 4.34 -3.74 8.12
N GLY A 77 3.97 -2.91 9.10
CA GLY A 77 2.59 -2.76 9.57
C GLY A 77 1.65 -2.16 8.52
N GLY A 78 2.11 -1.18 7.76
CA GLY A 78 1.39 -0.61 6.61
C GLY A 78 1.15 -1.64 5.51
N PHE A 79 2.13 -2.49 5.24
CA PHE A 79 1.98 -3.59 4.28
C PHE A 79 0.95 -4.65 4.76
N ALA A 80 1.03 -5.07 6.03
CA ALA A 80 0.11 -6.06 6.59
C ALA A 80 -1.34 -5.56 6.62
N SER A 81 -1.56 -4.32 7.08
CA SER A 81 -2.89 -3.69 7.10
C SER A 81 -3.43 -3.41 5.70
N GLY A 82 -2.60 -2.93 4.78
CA GLY A 82 -2.97 -2.75 3.37
C GLY A 82 -3.39 -4.07 2.72
N THR A 83 -2.68 -5.16 3.00
CA THR A 83 -3.03 -6.50 2.52
C THR A 83 -4.39 -6.95 3.05
N PHE A 84 -4.68 -6.69 4.33
CA PHE A 84 -5.99 -6.99 4.91
C PHE A 84 -7.14 -6.22 4.24
N VAL A 85 -6.94 -4.92 3.98
CA VAL A 85 -7.92 -4.09 3.25
C VAL A 85 -8.08 -4.56 1.80
N GLY A 86 -6.98 -4.93 1.12
CA GLY A 86 -7.02 -5.50 -0.23
C GLY A 86 -7.83 -6.78 -0.30
N MET A 87 -7.62 -7.70 0.65
CA MET A 87 -8.42 -8.94 0.75
C MET A 87 -9.92 -8.65 0.95
N TYR A 88 -10.27 -7.63 1.75
CA TYR A 88 -11.65 -7.22 1.95
C TYR A 88 -12.30 -6.59 0.70
N LEU A 89 -11.53 -5.80 -0.05
CA LEU A 89 -11.98 -5.24 -1.33
C LEU A 89 -12.20 -6.33 -2.39
N GLU A 90 -11.32 -7.33 -2.44
CA GLU A 90 -11.44 -8.46 -3.36
C GLU A 90 -12.66 -9.35 -3.02
N SER A 91 -12.86 -9.67 -1.72
CA SER A 91 -13.97 -10.52 -1.29
C SER A 91 -15.33 -9.89 -1.60
N ARG A 92 -15.48 -8.58 -1.38
CA ARG A 92 -16.68 -7.80 -1.74
C ARG A 92 -16.98 -7.83 -3.23
N GLN A 93 -15.95 -7.83 -4.08
CA GLN A 93 -16.16 -7.94 -5.51
C GLN A 93 -16.62 -9.33 -5.95
N ARG A 94 -16.10 -10.41 -5.35
CA ARG A 94 -16.56 -11.77 -5.68
C ARG A 94 -18.03 -12.00 -5.29
N GLU A 95 -18.48 -11.41 -4.19
CA GLU A 95 -19.90 -11.43 -3.80
C GLU A 95 -20.78 -10.71 -4.84
N CYS A 96 -20.36 -9.56 -5.34
CA CYS A 96 -21.13 -8.79 -6.31
C CYS A 96 -21.19 -9.48 -7.69
N THR A 97 -20.13 -10.15 -8.13
CA THR A 97 -20.15 -10.99 -9.34
C THR A 97 -21.04 -12.22 -9.19
N ARG A 98 -21.08 -12.82 -7.99
CA ARG A 98 -22.00 -13.94 -7.70
C ARG A 98 -23.47 -13.51 -7.71
N TYR A 99 -23.79 -12.33 -7.18
CA TYR A 99 -25.16 -11.80 -7.16
C TYR A 99 -25.74 -11.49 -8.55
N PHE A 100 -24.87 -11.30 -9.55
CA PHE A 100 -25.28 -11.07 -10.94
C PHE A 100 -25.33 -12.36 -11.78
N ALA A 101 -24.90 -13.49 -11.20
CA ALA A 101 -24.82 -14.79 -11.85
C ALA A 101 -25.96 -15.77 -11.43
N GLU A 102 -26.83 -15.36 -10.49
CA GLU A 102 -28.08 -16.02 -10.11
C GLU A 102 -29.28 -15.20 -10.60
#